data_AF-A0A9Q1HA99-F1
#
_entry.id   AF-A0A9Q1HA99-F1
#
_cell.length_a   1.000
_cell.length_b   1.000
_cell.length_c   1.000
_cell.angle_alpha   90.00
_cell.angle_beta   90.00
_cell.angle_gamma   90.00
#
_symmetry.space_group_name_H-M   'P 1'
#
loop_
_entity.id
_entity.type
_entity.pdbx_description
1 polymer ?
#
loop_
_entity_poly.entity_id
_entity_poly.type
_entity_poly.pdbx_seq_one_letter_code
_entity_poly.pdbx_strand_id
1 'polypeptide(L)'
;MLSLQSVCCPIDDFYGVNLGCTMTNVLRNFPEENFNNFFQYSFAILSMCSLQADIFWKALWKLAEGSDKSDPCYSPFGDDSDNNISILSMQVMAMVCSRGQAIDKNVPNWDSILSTRIQCILDKQNDDDGSFGNATSTALAIQALTAASIDPTRWSCNQTVPWLLKQQTNGDFGGIDATAQILPFLYCSNFGSLRNTTIDCPECECYIHRHKRL
;
A
#
# COMPACT_ATOMS: atom_id res chain seq x y z
N MET A 1 -0.56 11.71 -2.88
CA MET A 1 0.31 11.42 -4.03
C MET A 1 -0.35 10.43 -5.00
N LEU A 2 -0.76 9.22 -4.57
CA LEU A 2 -1.49 8.27 -5.44
C LEU A 2 -2.75 8.88 -6.09
N SER A 3 -3.52 9.70 -5.36
CA SER A 3 -4.69 10.39 -5.93
C SER A 3 -4.34 11.39 -7.04
N LEU A 4 -3.16 12.02 -7.00
CA LEU A 4 -2.70 12.90 -8.07
C LEU A 4 -2.29 12.10 -9.30
N GLN A 5 -1.65 10.94 -9.07
CA GLN A 5 -1.30 10.01 -10.13
C GLN A 5 -2.54 9.47 -10.86
N SER A 6 -3.61 9.14 -10.12
CA SER A 6 -4.85 8.62 -10.71
C SER A 6 -5.58 9.63 -11.60
N VAL A 7 -5.25 10.91 -11.50
CA VAL A 7 -5.80 12.00 -12.33
C VAL A 7 -4.71 12.70 -13.17
N CYS A 8 -3.55 12.06 -13.32
CA CYS A 8 -2.46 12.53 -14.19
C CYS A 8 -1.89 13.91 -13.84
N CYS A 9 -2.04 14.34 -12.57
CA CYS A 9 -1.47 15.57 -12.08
C CYS A 9 0.04 15.41 -11.78
N PRO A 10 0.88 16.37 -12.20
CA PRO A 10 2.30 16.36 -11.88
C PRO A 10 2.52 16.48 -10.36
N ILE A 11 3.52 15.76 -9.86
CA ILE A 11 3.86 15.69 -8.43
C ILE A 11 5.14 16.45 -8.08
N ASP A 12 5.93 16.79 -9.09
CA ASP A 12 7.21 17.49 -9.01
C ASP A 12 7.03 19.01 -8.96
N ASP A 13 5.87 19.51 -9.38
CA ASP A 13 5.46 20.92 -9.27
C ASP A 13 3.96 21.05 -8.87
N PHE A 14 3.61 20.52 -7.70
CA PHE A 14 2.27 20.72 -7.13
C PHE A 14 2.24 22.05 -6.37
N TYR A 15 1.75 23.12 -7.02
CA TYR A 15 1.74 24.48 -6.48
C TYR A 15 3.13 24.99 -6.04
N GLY A 16 4.18 24.72 -6.82
CA GLY A 16 5.56 25.09 -6.49
C GLY A 16 6.22 24.16 -5.47
N VAL A 17 5.59 23.03 -5.14
CA VAL A 17 6.10 22.04 -4.18
C VAL A 17 6.41 20.73 -4.89
N ASN A 18 7.63 20.26 -4.75
CA ASN A 18 8.00 18.91 -5.16
C ASN A 18 7.58 17.91 -4.06
N LEU A 19 6.49 17.19 -4.30
CA LEU A 19 5.93 16.27 -3.32
C LEU A 19 6.83 15.06 -3.06
N GLY A 20 7.66 14.65 -4.02
CA GLY A 20 8.66 13.59 -3.83
C GLY A 20 9.75 13.99 -2.83
N CYS A 21 10.24 15.23 -2.91
CA CYS A 21 11.16 15.81 -1.93
C CYS A 21 10.51 15.92 -0.54
N THR A 22 9.26 16.41 -0.48
CA THR A 22 8.50 16.49 0.78
C THR A 22 8.33 15.12 1.42
N MET A 23 7.92 14.11 0.65
CA MET A 23 7.76 12.74 1.13
C MET A 23 9.09 12.13 1.59
N THR A 24 10.19 12.43 0.91
CA THR A 24 11.53 12.02 1.34
C THR A 24 11.87 12.57 2.72
N ASN A 25 11.54 13.82 3.00
CA ASN A 25 11.76 14.41 4.31
C ASN A 25 10.91 13.75 5.40
N VAL A 26 9.63 13.50 5.12
CA VAL A 26 8.72 12.78 6.02
C VAL A 26 9.25 11.37 6.33
N LEU A 27 9.70 10.62 5.32
CA LEU A 27 10.28 9.29 5.50
C LEU A 27 11.59 9.29 6.29
N ARG A 28 12.39 10.36 6.22
CA ARG A 28 13.65 10.49 6.97
C ARG A 28 13.43 10.70 8.45
N ASN A 29 12.36 11.40 8.82
CA ASN A 29 12.10 11.75 10.21
C ASN A 29 11.22 10.74 10.95
N PHE A 30 10.61 9.79 10.24
CA PHE A 30 9.78 8.76 10.86
C PHE A 30 10.49 8.05 12.04
N PRO A 31 9.82 7.84 13.19
CA PRO A 31 8.46 8.27 13.50
C PRO A 31 8.38 9.74 13.94
N GLU A 32 7.35 10.47 13.49
CA GLU A 32 7.01 11.82 13.94
C GLU A 32 5.56 11.89 14.44
N GLU A 33 5.18 13.03 15.04
CA GLU A 33 3.80 13.31 15.42
C GLU A 33 2.87 13.14 14.20
N ASN A 34 1.81 12.31 14.34
CA ASN A 34 0.87 11.96 13.27
C ASN A 34 1.44 11.15 12.08
N PHE A 35 2.73 10.78 12.11
CA PHE A 35 3.37 9.88 11.14
C PHE A 35 4.27 8.86 11.87
N ASN A 36 3.64 7.94 12.58
CA ASN A 36 4.34 7.08 13.55
C ASN A 36 4.02 5.59 13.43
N ASN A 37 3.20 5.16 12.45
CA ASN A 37 2.89 3.75 12.24
C ASN A 37 3.36 3.25 10.88
N PHE A 38 3.61 1.94 10.80
CA PHE A 38 4.13 1.32 9.58
C PHE A 38 3.10 1.22 8.45
N PHE A 39 1.79 1.35 8.72
CA PHE A 39 0.79 1.46 7.66
C PHE A 39 1.06 2.72 6.82
N GLN A 40 1.14 3.88 7.48
CA GLN A 40 1.44 5.16 6.83
C GLN A 40 2.84 5.16 6.19
N TYR A 41 3.84 4.60 6.87
CA TYR A 41 5.20 4.50 6.33
C TYR A 41 5.26 3.70 5.03
N SER A 42 4.59 2.54 5.02
CA SER A 42 4.53 1.66 3.85
C SER A 42 3.72 2.31 2.74
N PHE A 43 2.62 2.97 3.06
CA PHE A 43 1.81 3.72 2.09
C PHE A 43 2.57 4.88 1.44
N ALA A 44 3.43 5.57 2.20
CA ALA A 44 4.34 6.59 1.68
C ALA A 44 5.37 6.01 0.70
N ILE A 45 5.98 4.86 1.02
CA ILE A 45 6.92 4.17 0.12
C ILE A 45 6.20 3.66 -1.13
N LEU A 46 5.01 3.07 -0.98
CA LEU A 46 4.18 2.63 -2.10
C LEU A 46 3.86 3.80 -3.03
N SER A 47 3.46 4.95 -2.46
CA SER A 47 3.21 6.17 -3.21
C SER A 47 4.43 6.62 -4.01
N MET A 48 5.61 6.70 -3.38
CA MET A 48 6.87 7.06 -4.05
C MET A 48 7.19 6.09 -5.19
N CYS A 49 7.06 4.79 -4.93
CA CYS A 49 7.35 3.76 -5.90
C CYS A 49 6.40 3.79 -7.11
N SER A 50 5.09 3.96 -6.88
CA SER A 50 4.10 4.04 -7.96
C SER A 50 4.38 5.18 -8.93
N LEU A 51 5.04 6.23 -8.43
CA LEU A 51 5.46 7.43 -9.16
C LEU A 51 6.88 7.33 -9.74
N GLN A 52 7.54 6.18 -9.63
CA GLN A 52 8.94 5.97 -10.04
C GLN A 52 9.94 6.92 -9.38
N ALA A 53 9.59 7.49 -8.22
CA ALA A 53 10.51 8.32 -7.45
C ALA A 53 11.62 7.44 -6.84
N ASP A 54 12.84 7.98 -6.76
CA ASP A 54 13.95 7.31 -6.09
C ASP A 54 13.72 7.26 -4.57
N ILE A 55 13.74 6.07 -4.00
CA ILE A 55 13.56 5.82 -2.58
C ILE A 55 14.92 5.53 -1.97
N PHE A 56 15.39 6.41 -1.10
CA PHE A 56 16.72 6.28 -0.49
C PHE A 56 16.86 4.98 0.33
N TRP A 57 18.07 4.41 0.35
CA TRP A 57 18.36 3.10 0.95
C TRP A 57 17.82 2.93 2.39
N LYS A 58 18.01 3.93 3.26
CA LYS A 58 17.53 3.85 4.66
C LYS A 58 16.02 3.67 4.76
N ALA A 59 15.24 4.21 3.83
CA ALA A 59 13.79 4.02 3.85
C ALA A 59 13.39 2.59 3.49
N LEU A 60 14.02 2.03 2.47
CA LEU A 60 13.80 0.62 2.09
C LEU A 60 14.27 -0.32 3.20
N TRP A 61 15.45 -0.07 3.76
CA TRP A 61 15.96 -0.80 4.92
C TRP A 61 14.96 -0.78 6.09
N LYS A 62 14.42 0.41 6.42
CA LYS A 62 13.43 0.55 7.50
C LYS A 62 12.09 -0.12 7.17
N LEU A 63 11.67 -0.16 5.91
CA LEU A 63 10.50 -0.94 5.50
C LEU A 63 10.72 -2.44 5.74
N ALA A 64 11.90 -2.95 5.37
CA ALA A 64 12.28 -4.34 5.57
C ALA A 64 12.41 -4.69 7.07
N GLU A 65 12.93 -3.78 7.88
CA GLU A 65 12.97 -3.91 9.35
C GLU A 65 11.63 -3.61 10.04
N GLY A 66 10.61 -3.14 9.32
CA GLY A 66 9.38 -2.59 9.90
C GLY A 66 8.44 -3.57 10.61
N SER A 67 8.90 -4.78 10.89
CA SER A 67 8.25 -5.79 11.71
C SER A 67 9.15 -6.07 12.92
N ASP A 68 8.58 -6.50 14.04
CA ASP A 68 9.39 -6.86 15.20
C ASP A 68 10.45 -7.91 14.79
N LYS A 69 11.72 -7.70 15.18
CA LYS A 69 12.79 -8.66 14.88
C LYS A 69 12.55 -10.02 15.55
N SER A 70 11.75 -10.04 16.61
CA SER A 70 11.36 -11.25 17.33
C SER A 70 10.10 -11.93 16.77
N ASP A 71 9.24 -11.19 16.07
CA ASP A 71 8.07 -11.72 15.38
C ASP A 71 7.84 -10.98 14.05
N PRO A 72 8.21 -11.61 12.91
CA PRO A 72 8.06 -10.99 11.59
C PRO A 72 6.59 -10.85 11.16
N CYS A 73 5.67 -11.51 11.87
CA CYS A 73 4.24 -11.41 11.67
C CYS A 73 3.61 -10.35 12.58
N TYR A 74 4.36 -9.70 13.47
CA TYR A 74 3.87 -8.65 14.37
C TYR A 74 4.40 -7.27 13.97
N SER A 75 3.49 -6.30 13.89
CA SER A 75 3.82 -4.87 13.81
C SER A 75 3.51 -4.21 15.16
N PRO A 76 4.51 -3.63 15.85
CA PRO A 76 4.37 -3.06 17.20
C PRO A 76 3.49 -1.80 17.29
N PHE A 77 2.77 -1.46 16.22
CA PHE A 77 1.87 -0.30 16.10
C PHE A 77 0.42 -0.70 15.83
N GLY A 78 0.07 -1.98 15.92
CA GLY A 78 -1.31 -2.46 15.88
C GLY A 78 -1.75 -2.94 17.26
N ASP A 79 -2.65 -2.20 17.91
CA ASP A 79 -3.26 -2.62 19.19
C ASP A 79 -4.22 -3.83 19.04
N ASP A 80 -4.49 -4.28 17.79
CA ASP A 80 -5.34 -5.43 17.48
C ASP A 80 -4.80 -6.20 16.25
N SER A 81 -5.09 -7.50 16.21
CA SER A 81 -4.75 -8.47 15.17
C SER A 81 -5.21 -8.04 13.76
N ASP A 82 -6.36 -7.38 13.62
CA ASP A 82 -6.88 -6.84 12.35
C ASP A 82 -6.03 -5.68 11.80
N ASN A 83 -5.58 -4.79 12.69
CA ASN A 83 -4.71 -3.68 12.33
C ASN A 83 -3.36 -4.19 11.82
N ASN A 84 -2.88 -5.29 12.39
CA ASN A 84 -1.65 -5.93 11.98
C ASN A 84 -1.72 -6.49 10.54
N ILE A 85 -2.83 -7.11 10.13
CA ILE A 85 -3.01 -7.56 8.74
C ILE A 85 -3.01 -6.39 7.76
N SER A 86 -3.67 -5.29 8.12
CA SER A 86 -3.71 -4.09 7.28
C SER A 86 -2.30 -3.50 7.09
N ILE A 87 -1.49 -3.47 8.16
CA ILE A 87 -0.09 -3.03 8.11
C ILE A 87 0.77 -3.97 7.24
N LEU A 88 0.71 -5.28 7.47
CA LEU A 88 1.46 -6.27 6.70
C LEU A 88 1.10 -6.20 5.21
N SER A 89 -0.19 -6.06 4.90
CA SER A 89 -0.67 -5.94 3.53
C SER A 89 -0.10 -4.71 2.82
N MET A 90 -0.09 -3.56 3.52
CA MET A 90 0.50 -2.34 2.99
C MET A 90 2.02 -2.45 2.82
N GLN A 91 2.71 -3.10 3.76
CA GLN A 91 4.13 -3.42 3.65
C GLN A 91 4.44 -4.29 2.44
N VAL A 92 3.68 -5.38 2.23
CA VAL A 92 3.84 -6.28 1.09
C VAL A 92 3.64 -5.53 -0.22
N MET A 93 2.58 -4.73 -0.36
CA MET A 93 2.37 -3.91 -1.57
C MET A 93 3.54 -2.95 -1.83
N ALA A 94 4.02 -2.24 -0.80
CA ALA A 94 5.15 -1.34 -0.89
C ALA A 94 6.45 -2.07 -1.28
N MET A 95 6.70 -3.24 -0.67
CA MET A 95 7.89 -4.07 -0.92
C MET A 95 7.89 -4.64 -2.34
N VAL A 96 6.74 -5.13 -2.82
CA VAL A 96 6.58 -5.62 -4.19
C VAL A 96 6.88 -4.49 -5.17
N CYS A 97 6.28 -3.32 -4.99
CA CYS A 97 6.49 -2.20 -5.88
C CYS A 97 7.97 -1.80 -5.93
N SER A 98 8.60 -1.62 -4.76
CA SER A 98 9.95 -1.07 -4.62
C SER A 98 11.07 -2.11 -4.77
N ARG A 99 10.74 -3.38 -5.09
CA ARG A 99 11.69 -4.50 -5.18
C ARG A 99 12.90 -4.20 -6.07
N GLY A 100 12.68 -3.62 -7.25
CA GLY A 100 13.78 -3.26 -8.17
C GLY A 100 14.77 -2.29 -7.51
N GLN A 101 14.28 -1.22 -6.89
CA GLN A 101 15.14 -0.25 -6.20
C GLN A 101 15.82 -0.87 -4.96
N ALA A 102 15.16 -1.78 -4.25
CA ALA A 102 15.74 -2.46 -3.10
C ALA A 102 16.91 -3.38 -3.49
N ILE A 103 16.78 -4.09 -4.61
CA ILE A 103 17.85 -4.91 -5.19
C ILE A 103 19.01 -4.01 -5.63
N ASP A 104 18.73 -2.95 -6.41
CA ASP A 104 19.75 -2.03 -6.91
C ASP A 104 20.56 -1.37 -5.77
N LYS A 105 19.90 -1.08 -4.64
CA LYS A 105 20.51 -0.48 -3.45
C LYS A 105 21.03 -1.51 -2.45
N ASN A 106 21.03 -2.80 -2.77
CA ASN A 106 21.53 -3.89 -1.95
C ASN A 106 20.92 -3.92 -0.53
N VAL A 107 19.60 -3.84 -0.42
CA VAL A 107 18.88 -4.01 0.85
C VAL A 107 18.88 -5.51 1.22
N PRO A 108 19.55 -5.94 2.31
CA PRO A 108 19.71 -7.37 2.57
C PRO A 108 18.40 -8.05 2.97
N ASN A 109 18.30 -9.34 2.63
CA ASN A 109 17.18 -10.24 2.94
C ASN A 109 15.81 -9.79 2.42
N TRP A 110 15.75 -8.83 1.48
CA TRP A 110 14.49 -8.26 0.98
C TRP A 110 13.45 -9.30 0.59
N ASP A 111 13.81 -10.22 -0.31
CA ASP A 111 12.89 -11.24 -0.82
C ASP A 111 12.50 -12.27 0.24
N SER A 112 13.41 -12.58 1.17
CA SER A 112 13.14 -13.46 2.30
C SER A 112 12.11 -12.82 3.24
N ILE A 113 12.30 -11.55 3.59
CA ILE A 113 11.37 -10.78 4.45
C ILE A 113 10.00 -10.64 3.76
N LEU A 114 9.98 -10.31 2.47
CA LEU A 114 8.75 -10.24 1.68
C LEU A 114 7.99 -11.57 1.72
N SER A 115 8.69 -12.68 1.50
CA SER A 115 8.09 -14.03 1.54
C SER A 115 7.53 -14.36 2.92
N THR A 116 8.25 -14.04 3.99
CA THR A 116 7.77 -14.23 5.36
C THR A 116 6.51 -13.43 5.63
N ARG A 117 6.45 -12.15 5.24
CA ARG A 117 5.27 -11.30 5.46
C ARG A 117 4.04 -11.78 4.67
N ILE A 118 4.25 -12.26 3.45
CA ILE A 118 3.19 -12.91 2.67
C ILE A 118 2.65 -14.13 3.43
N GLN A 119 3.54 -14.96 3.99
CA GLN A 119 3.12 -16.13 4.77
C GLN A 119 2.36 -15.72 6.03
N CYS A 120 2.80 -14.68 6.75
CA CYS A 120 2.09 -14.14 7.91
C CYS A 120 0.66 -13.69 7.58
N ILE A 121 0.42 -13.14 6.38
CA ILE A 121 -0.94 -12.79 5.93
C ILE A 121 -1.75 -14.06 5.68
N LEU A 122 -1.19 -15.03 4.95
CA LEU A 122 -1.86 -16.30 4.62
C LEU A 122 -2.27 -17.08 5.88
N ASP A 123 -1.39 -17.17 6.87
CA ASP A 123 -1.61 -17.90 8.12
C ASP A 123 -2.68 -17.27 9.03
N LYS A 124 -3.16 -16.07 8.68
CA LYS A 124 -4.20 -15.33 9.41
C LYS A 124 -5.55 -15.37 8.71
N GLN A 125 -5.68 -16.12 7.62
CA GLN A 125 -6.98 -16.37 7.02
C GLN A 125 -7.87 -17.14 8.00
N ASN A 126 -9.12 -16.71 8.13
CA ASN A 126 -10.13 -17.43 8.90
C ASN A 126 -10.57 -18.68 8.12
N ASP A 127 -10.49 -19.85 8.75
CA ASP A 127 -10.82 -21.13 8.12
C ASP A 127 -12.33 -21.32 7.85
N ASP A 128 -13.19 -20.65 8.60
CA ASP A 128 -14.65 -20.81 8.52
C ASP A 128 -15.26 -19.95 7.40
N ASP A 129 -14.83 -18.69 7.29
CA ASP A 129 -15.43 -17.71 6.38
C ASP A 129 -14.47 -17.14 5.33
N GLY A 130 -13.19 -17.47 5.41
CA GLY A 130 -12.15 -17.06 4.47
C GLY A 130 -11.69 -15.61 4.63
N SER A 131 -12.18 -14.85 5.62
CA SER A 131 -11.78 -13.46 5.87
C SER A 131 -10.37 -13.32 6.44
N PHE A 132 -9.82 -12.11 6.44
CA PHE A 132 -8.57 -11.77 7.15
C PHE A 132 -8.85 -10.73 8.25
N GLY A 133 -9.90 -10.94 9.04
CA GLY A 133 -10.38 -10.00 10.06
C GLY A 133 -11.68 -9.31 9.63
N ASN A 134 -11.61 -8.00 9.37
CA ASN A 134 -12.74 -7.21 8.90
C ASN A 134 -12.72 -6.96 7.37
N ALA A 135 -13.72 -6.24 6.85
CA ALA A 135 -13.85 -5.95 5.43
C ALA A 135 -12.61 -5.22 4.85
N THR A 136 -12.09 -4.24 5.57
CA THR A 136 -10.94 -3.43 5.14
C THR A 136 -9.65 -4.26 5.16
N SER A 137 -9.36 -4.96 6.26
CA SER A 137 -8.16 -5.80 6.36
C SER A 137 -8.18 -6.94 5.34
N THR A 138 -9.37 -7.53 5.11
CA THR A 138 -9.59 -8.55 4.07
C THR A 138 -9.29 -8.00 2.68
N ALA A 139 -9.85 -6.84 2.31
CA ALA A 139 -9.59 -6.28 0.98
C ALA A 139 -8.11 -5.89 0.78
N LEU A 140 -7.45 -5.37 1.81
CA LEU A 140 -6.02 -5.08 1.76
C LEU A 140 -5.18 -6.35 1.61
N ALA A 141 -5.53 -7.43 2.31
CA ALA A 141 -4.87 -8.72 2.18
C ALA A 141 -5.01 -9.27 0.75
N ILE A 142 -6.20 -9.22 0.16
CA ILE A 142 -6.41 -9.62 -1.25
C ILE A 142 -5.52 -8.79 -2.19
N GLN A 143 -5.48 -7.47 -2.00
CA GLN A 143 -4.66 -6.57 -2.81
C GLN A 143 -3.16 -6.90 -2.68
N ALA A 144 -2.68 -7.18 -1.47
CA ALA A 144 -1.30 -7.55 -1.20
C ALA A 144 -0.92 -8.89 -1.84
N LEU A 145 -1.75 -9.92 -1.66
CA LEU A 145 -1.54 -11.24 -2.25
C LEU A 145 -1.57 -11.18 -3.79
N THR A 146 -2.48 -10.38 -4.36
CA THR A 146 -2.56 -10.14 -5.80
C THR A 146 -1.32 -9.40 -6.31
N ALA A 147 -0.88 -8.34 -5.61
CA ALA A 147 0.34 -7.62 -5.97
C ALA A 147 1.57 -8.54 -5.96
N ALA A 148 1.67 -9.42 -4.96
CA ALA A 148 2.73 -10.42 -4.85
C ALA A 148 2.57 -11.61 -5.81
N SER A 149 1.55 -11.61 -6.69
CA SER A 149 1.26 -12.69 -7.64
C SER A 149 1.11 -14.06 -6.96
N ILE A 150 0.49 -14.08 -5.78
CA ILE A 150 0.21 -15.32 -5.06
C ILE A 150 -0.97 -16.04 -5.71
N ASP A 151 -0.77 -17.32 -6.03
CA ASP A 151 -1.79 -18.16 -6.62
C ASP A 151 -3.07 -18.16 -5.73
N PRO A 152 -4.25 -17.86 -6.29
CA PRO A 152 -5.52 -17.92 -5.59
C PRO A 152 -5.85 -19.28 -4.97
N THR A 153 -5.17 -20.37 -5.32
CA THR A 153 -5.35 -21.69 -4.66
C THR A 153 -4.59 -21.79 -3.34
N ARG A 154 -3.70 -20.85 -3.02
CA ARG A 154 -2.94 -20.81 -1.76
C ARG A 154 -3.71 -20.16 -0.61
N TRP A 155 -4.88 -19.57 -0.89
CA TRP A 155 -5.79 -18.98 0.08
C TRP A 155 -7.22 -19.22 -0.38
N SER A 156 -8.20 -19.16 0.51
CA SER A 156 -9.60 -19.46 0.21
C SER A 156 -10.32 -18.35 -0.58
N CYS A 157 -9.75 -17.91 -1.72
CA CYS A 157 -10.26 -16.80 -2.53
C CYS A 157 -11.75 -16.95 -2.91
N ASN A 158 -12.18 -18.18 -3.20
CA ASN A 158 -13.56 -18.52 -3.51
C ASN A 158 -14.54 -18.33 -2.33
N GLN A 159 -14.05 -18.28 -1.09
CA GLN A 159 -14.83 -17.96 0.11
C GLN A 159 -14.65 -16.49 0.49
N THR A 160 -13.42 -15.98 0.45
CA THR A 160 -13.07 -14.61 0.85
C THR A 160 -13.81 -13.56 0.02
N VAL A 161 -13.84 -13.70 -1.30
CA VAL A 161 -14.47 -12.70 -2.17
C VAL A 161 -15.98 -12.61 -1.93
N PRO A 162 -16.74 -13.72 -1.94
CA PRO A 162 -18.16 -13.68 -1.57
C PRO A 162 -18.41 -13.15 -0.14
N TRP A 163 -17.54 -13.49 0.82
CA TRP A 163 -17.65 -12.96 2.18
C TRP A 163 -17.50 -11.44 2.20
N LEU A 164 -16.47 -10.90 1.53
CA LEU A 164 -16.21 -9.47 1.50
C LEU A 164 -17.35 -8.71 0.82
N LEU A 165 -17.88 -9.22 -0.30
CA LEU A 165 -19.02 -8.59 -0.97
C LEU A 165 -20.29 -8.53 -0.11
N LYS A 166 -20.47 -9.50 0.81
CA LYS A 166 -21.58 -9.47 1.78
C LYS A 166 -21.42 -8.42 2.87
N GLN A 167 -20.21 -7.90 3.08
CA GLN A 167 -19.97 -6.80 4.03
C GLN A 167 -20.46 -5.45 3.50
N GLN A 168 -20.83 -5.37 2.22
CA GLN A 168 -21.40 -4.15 1.66
C GLN A 168 -22.79 -3.88 2.26
N THR A 169 -23.00 -2.67 2.76
CA THR A 169 -24.28 -2.17 3.28
C THR A 169 -24.67 -0.92 2.53
N ASN A 170 -25.94 -0.65 2.22
CA ASN A 170 -26.39 0.63 1.63
C ASN A 170 -25.51 1.22 0.49
N GLY A 171 -24.77 0.37 -0.24
CA GLY A 171 -23.81 0.78 -1.29
C GLY A 171 -22.38 1.07 -0.84
N ASP A 172 -22.07 1.08 0.46
CA ASP A 172 -20.74 1.32 1.03
C ASP A 172 -20.24 0.15 1.89
N PHE A 173 -19.02 0.26 2.42
CA PHE A 173 -18.42 -0.73 3.33
C PHE A 173 -18.21 -0.15 4.74
N GLY A 174 -19.21 0.56 5.27
CA GLY A 174 -19.14 1.17 6.60
C GLY A 174 -18.48 2.54 6.63
N GLY A 175 -18.58 3.30 5.53
CA GLY A 175 -18.06 4.67 5.39
C GLY A 175 -17.10 4.86 4.21
N ILE A 176 -16.79 6.14 3.95
CA ILE A 176 -15.99 6.56 2.79
C ILE A 176 -14.57 5.99 2.84
N ASP A 177 -13.94 5.99 4.03
CA ASP A 177 -12.54 5.57 4.16
C ASP A 177 -12.36 4.07 3.91
N ALA A 178 -13.25 3.24 4.45
CA ALA A 178 -13.25 1.79 4.21
C ALA A 178 -13.56 1.49 2.74
N THR A 179 -14.57 2.16 2.18
CA THR A 179 -14.96 2.01 0.78
C THR A 179 -13.81 2.37 -0.17
N ALA A 180 -13.11 3.49 0.08
CA ALA A 180 -11.96 3.91 -0.72
C ALA A 180 -10.81 2.89 -0.68
N GLN A 181 -10.63 2.17 0.44
CA GLN A 181 -9.63 1.12 0.56
C GLN A 181 -10.01 -0.19 -0.16
N ILE A 182 -11.31 -0.46 -0.31
CA ILE A 182 -11.83 -1.70 -0.91
C ILE A 182 -12.00 -1.57 -2.42
N LEU A 183 -12.30 -0.37 -2.93
CA LEU A 183 -12.55 -0.13 -4.36
C LEU A 183 -11.47 -0.65 -5.33
N PRO A 184 -10.15 -0.50 -5.07
CA PRO A 184 -9.14 -1.04 -5.97
C PRO A 184 -9.28 -2.55 -6.18
N PHE A 185 -9.57 -3.31 -5.11
CA PHE A 185 -9.80 -4.75 -5.19
C PHE A 185 -11.01 -5.08 -6.07
N LEU A 186 -12.11 -4.33 -5.95
CA LEU A 186 -13.33 -4.55 -6.76
C LEU A 186 -13.08 -4.36 -8.26
N TYR A 187 -12.06 -3.58 -8.62
CA TYR A 187 -11.58 -3.43 -10.01
C TYR A 187 -10.46 -4.43 -10.37
N CYS A 188 -10.30 -5.51 -9.60
CA CYS A 188 -9.22 -6.49 -9.74
C CYS A 188 -7.82 -5.84 -9.75
N SER A 189 -7.66 -4.77 -8.96
CA SER A 189 -6.46 -3.94 -8.89
C SER A 189 -5.98 -3.82 -7.45
N ASN A 190 -4.87 -3.10 -7.24
CA ASN A 190 -4.32 -2.77 -5.93
C ASN A 190 -3.67 -1.38 -5.97
N PHE A 191 -3.37 -0.80 -4.81
CA PHE A 191 -2.73 0.52 -4.72
C PHE A 191 -1.39 0.65 -5.47
N GLY A 192 -0.64 -0.45 -5.63
CA GLY A 192 0.61 -0.47 -6.40
C GLY A 192 0.42 -0.57 -7.92
N SER A 193 -0.79 -0.91 -8.39
CA SER A 193 -1.07 -1.12 -9.81
C SER A 193 -1.06 0.16 -10.63
N LEU A 194 -1.25 1.33 -9.99
CA LEU A 194 -1.19 2.64 -10.65
C LEU A 194 0.13 2.88 -11.40
N ARG A 195 1.21 2.22 -11.02
CA ARG A 195 2.49 2.25 -11.75
C ARG A 195 2.39 1.72 -13.18
N ASN A 196 1.56 0.70 -13.38
CA ASN A 196 1.49 -0.10 -14.61
C ASN A 196 0.18 0.14 -15.38
N THR A 197 -0.79 0.84 -14.80
CA THR A 197 -2.05 1.18 -15.46
C THR A 197 -1.81 2.26 -16.50
N THR A 198 -2.17 1.99 -17.76
CA THR A 198 -2.35 3.05 -18.76
C THR A 198 -3.59 3.85 -18.38
N ILE A 199 -3.39 4.98 -17.73
CA ILE A 199 -4.48 5.92 -17.46
C ILE A 199 -4.69 6.70 -18.75
N ASP A 200 -5.85 6.51 -19.37
CA ASP A 200 -6.27 7.34 -20.49
C ASP A 200 -6.64 8.70 -19.91
N CYS A 201 -5.65 9.58 -19.82
CA CYS A 201 -5.83 10.95 -19.39
C CYS A 201 -6.35 11.70 -20.62
N PRO A 202 -7.66 11.99 -20.78
CA PRO A 202 -8.05 13.02 -21.74
C PRO A 202 -7.22 14.24 -21.40
N GLU A 203 -6.63 14.92 -22.39
CA GLU A 203 -5.75 16.08 -22.20
C GLU A 203 -6.29 16.90 -21.02
N CYS A 204 -5.64 16.74 -19.86
CA CYS A 204 -6.14 17.39 -18.67
C CYS A 204 -5.86 18.86 -18.89
N GLU A 205 -6.88 19.60 -19.28
CA GLU A 205 -7.02 21.01 -18.94
C GLU A 205 -7.15 21.08 -17.41
N CYS A 206 -6.10 20.70 -16.69
CA CYS A 206 -5.80 21.31 -15.41
C CYS A 206 -5.65 22.79 -15.72
N TYR A 207 -6.77 23.54 -15.67
CA TYR A 207 -6.83 25.00 -15.60
C TYR A 207 -6.18 25.45 -14.29
N ILE A 208 -4.92 25.09 -14.08
CA ILE A 208 -4.07 25.65 -13.05
C ILE A 208 -3.56 26.93 -13.69
N HIS A 209 -4.29 28.02 -13.42
CA HIS A 209 -3.88 29.36 -13.78
C HIS A 209 -2.40 29.55 -13.40
N ARG A 210 -1.52 29.54 -14.40
CA ARG A 210 -0.17 30.09 -14.27
C ARG A 210 -0.31 31.58 -14.00
N HIS A 211 -0.51 31.95 -12.75
CA HIS A 211 -0.14 33.28 -12.30
C HIS A 211 1.39 33.34 -12.30
N LYS A 212 1.94 33.60 -13.50
CA LYS A 212 3.26 34.20 -13.64
C LYS A 212 3.23 35.46 -12.78
N ARG A 213 3.91 35.44 -11.64
CA ARG A 213 4.32 36.67 -10.98
C ARG A 213 5.33 37.32 -11.93
N LEU A 214 4.90 38.43 -12.53
CA LEU A 214 5.77 39.43 -13.14
C LEU A 214 6.66 40.07 -12.07
#